data_AF-A0A8T6A4G2-F1
#
_entry.id   AF-A0A8T6A4G2-F1
#
_cell.length_a   1.000
_cell.length_b   1.000
_cell.length_c   1.000
_cell.angle_alpha   90.00
_cell.angle_beta   90.00
_cell.angle_gamma   90.00
#
_symmetry.space_group_name_H-M   'P 1'
#
loop_
_entity.id
_entity.type
_entity.pdbx_description
1 polymer ?
#
loop_
_entity_poly.entity_id
_entity_poly.type
_entity_poly.pdbx_seq_one_letter_code
_entity_poly.pdbx_strand_id
1 'polypeptide(L)' 'MDFPQRVNGWALYAHPCFQETYDALVAEVETLKG' A
#
# COMPACT_ATOMS: atom_id res chain seq x y z
N MET A 1 14.31 0.09 -0.25
CA MET A 1 12.94 0.34 0.24
C MET A 1 12.15 -0.93 -0.03
N ASP A 2 11.65 -1.56 1.01
CA ASP A 2 10.82 -2.75 0.91
C ASP A 2 9.37 -2.30 1.12
N PHE A 3 8.59 -2.25 0.05
CA PHE A 3 7.18 -1.95 0.13
C PHE A 3 6.42 -3.24 0.49
N PRO A 4 5.39 -3.20 1.35
CA PRO A 4 4.53 -4.34 1.57
C PRO A 4 3.97 -4.88 0.24
N GLN A 5 4.50 -6.02 -0.20
CA GLN A 5 4.12 -6.57 -1.50
C GLN A 5 2.68 -7.08 -1.55
N ARG A 6 2.00 -7.24 -0.41
CA ARG A 6 0.63 -7.70 -0.34
C ARG A 6 -0.17 -6.99 0.74
N VAL A 7 -1.20 -6.26 0.33
CA VAL A 7 -2.20 -5.62 1.21
C VAL A 7 -3.56 -6.22 0.85
N ASN A 8 -4.23 -6.85 1.80
CA ASN A 8 -5.51 -7.56 1.58
C ASN A 8 -5.52 -8.58 0.44
N GLY A 9 -4.37 -9.18 0.14
CA GLY A 9 -4.21 -10.14 -0.97
C GLY A 9 -3.91 -9.49 -2.33
N TRP A 10 -3.94 -8.16 -2.39
CA TRP A 10 -3.60 -7.35 -3.57
C TRP A 10 -2.12 -6.99 -3.53
N ALA A 11 -1.44 -7.06 -4.67
CA ALA A 11 -0.08 -6.59 -4.79
C ALA A 11 -0.06 -5.10 -5.18
N LEU A 12 0.44 -4.25 -4.28
CA LEU A 12 0.56 -2.82 -4.50
C LEU A 12 2.01 -2.46 -4.85
N TYR A 13 2.19 -1.69 -5.92
CA TYR A 13 3.49 -1.24 -6.39
C TYR A 13 3.51 0.28 -6.49
N ALA A 14 4.55 0.90 -5.93
CA ALA A 14 4.81 2.32 -6.07
C ALA A 14 6.31 2.58 -6.24
N HIS A 15 6.64 3.67 -6.93
CA HIS A 15 8.02 4.15 -7.00
C HIS A 15 8.43 4.74 -5.63
N PRO A 16 9.68 4.56 -5.17
CA PRO A 16 10.20 5.09 -3.90
C PRO A 16 9.87 6.56 -3.60
N CYS A 17 9.79 7.40 -4.64
CA CYS A 17 9.45 8.82 -4.51
C CYS A 17 8.01 9.09 -4.04
N PHE A 18 7.12 8.10 -4.08
CA PHE A 18 5.70 8.25 -3.73
C PHE A 18 5.34 7.53 -2.43
N GLN A 19 6.29 7.43 -1.48
CA GLN A 19 6.08 6.75 -0.20
C GLN A 19 4.84 7.26 0.55
N GLU A 20 4.67 8.58 0.71
CA GLU A 20 3.50 9.14 1.41
C GLU A 20 2.17 8.76 0.75
N THR A 21 2.13 8.80 -0.59
CA THR A 21 0.93 8.40 -1.34
C THR A 21 0.67 6.90 -1.24
N TYR A 22 1.73 6.09 -1.26
CA TYR A 22 1.63 4.65 -1.06
C TYR A 22 1.09 4.33 0.34
N ASP A 23 1.62 4.95 1.38
CA ASP A 23 1.19 4.71 2.76
C ASP A 23 -0.29 5.10 2.97
N ALA A 24 -0.73 6.22 2.40
CA ALA A 24 -2.13 6.62 2.41
C ALA A 24 -3.03 5.58 1.72
N LEU A 25 -2.62 5.11 0.54
CA LEU A 25 -3.35 4.08 -0.20
C LEU A 25 -3.41 2.75 0.58
N VAL A 26 -2.32 2.34 1.22
CA VAL A 26 -2.30 1.13 2.06
C VAL A 26 -3.30 1.25 3.19
N ALA A 27 -3.32 2.38 3.91
CA ALA A 27 -4.25 2.61 5.01
C ALA A 27 -5.72 2.54 4.53
N GLU A 28 -6.05 3.18 3.41
CA GLU A 28 -7.39 3.10 2.83
C GLU A 28 -7.77 1.65 2.47
N VAL A 29 -6.88 0.92 1.79
CA VAL A 29 -7.13 -0.47 1.40
C VAL A 29 -7.30 -1.37 2.61
N GLU A 30 -6.50 -1.18 3.67
CA GLU A 30 -6.63 -1.95 4.91
C GLU A 30 -7.99 -1.76 5.58
N THR A 31 -8.54 -0.54 5.56
CA THR A 31 -9.88 -0.26 6.14
C THR A 31 -11.03 -0.94 5.40
N LEU A 32 -10.83 -1.31 4.12
CA LEU A 32 -11.84 -2.04 3.34
C LEU A 32 -11.99 -3.51 3.77
N LYS A 33 -11.09 -4.03 4.61
CA LYS A 33 -11.09 -5.47 4.93
C LYS A 33 -12.32 -5.92 5.74
N GLY A 34 -13.00 -5.01 6.45
CA GLY A 34 -14.19 -5.32 7.24
C GLY A 34 -13.90 -6.16 8.47
#